data_AF-A0AA44Z5R0-F1
#
_entry.id   AF-A0AA44Z5R0-F1
#
_cell.length_a   1.000
_cell.length_b   1.000
_cell.length_c   1.000
_cell.angle_alpha   90.00
_cell.angle_beta   90.00
_cell.angle_gamma   90.00
#
_symmetry.space_group_name_H-M   'P 1'
#
loop_
_entity.id
_entity.type
_entity.pdbx_description
1 polymer ?
#
loop_
_entity_poly.entity_id
_entity_poly.type
_entity_poly.pdbx_seq_one_letter_code
_entity_poly.pdbx_strand_id
1 'polypeptide(L)'
;VLYTHESVAEVVVIGVPDENLGEAVRAYVVLKQTNVTEEELTHYCTLHLAKYKVPKSIEFLTELPKNTTGKLLRRALREKALQV
;
A
#
# COMPACT_ATOMS: atom_id res chain seq x y z
N VAL A 1 5.94 5.54 -7.15
CA VAL A 1 7.15 4.69 -7.12
C VAL A 1 6.78 3.22 -7.00
N LEU A 2 5.96 2.77 -6.03
CA LEU A 2 5.65 1.32 -5.91
C LEU A 2 5.11 0.67 -7.19
N TYR A 3 4.22 1.34 -7.93
CA TYR A 3 3.66 0.79 -9.19
C TYR A 3 4.72 0.54 -10.28
N THR A 4 5.89 1.19 -10.21
CA THR A 4 6.98 0.99 -11.17
C THR A 4 7.92 -0.16 -10.78
N HIS A 5 7.75 -0.75 -9.60
CA HIS A 5 8.50 -1.93 -9.20
C HIS A 5 8.02 -3.15 -9.98
N GLU A 6 8.95 -3.98 -10.48
CA GLU A 6 8.63 -5.07 -11.41
C GLU A 6 7.65 -6.10 -10.82
N SER A 7 7.80 -6.41 -9.53
CA SER A 7 6.96 -7.38 -8.81
C SER A 7 5.54 -6.86 -8.50
N VAL A 8 5.27 -5.56 -8.64
CA VAL A 8 3.97 -4.97 -8.27
C VAL A 8 3.01 -5.00 -9.46
N ALA A 9 1.85 -5.65 -9.28
CA ALA A 9 0.78 -5.70 -10.27
C ALA A 9 -0.19 -4.52 -10.09
N GLU A 10 -0.66 -4.31 -8.87
CA GLU A 10 -1.51 -3.20 -8.49
C GLU A 10 -1.08 -2.64 -7.13
N VAL A 11 -1.29 -1.35 -6.92
CA VAL A 11 -1.01 -0.72 -5.63
C VAL A 11 -1.99 0.41 -5.35
N VAL A 12 -2.41 0.50 -4.10
CA VAL A 12 -3.19 1.62 -3.57
C VAL A 12 -2.55 2.09 -2.28
N VAL A 13 -2.53 3.40 -2.10
CA VAL A 13 -2.01 4.02 -0.90
C VAL A 13 -3.11 4.84 -0.25
N ILE A 14 -3.24 4.74 1.07
CA ILE A 14 -4.19 5.51 1.87
C ILE A 14 -3.48 6.10 3.09
N GLY A 15 -4.00 7.23 3.58
CA GLY A 15 -3.66 7.77 4.89
C GLY A 15 -4.47 7.03 5.98
N VAL A 16 -3.79 6.59 7.03
CA VAL A 16 -4.38 5.95 8.21
C VAL A 16 -4.00 6.75 9.46
N PRO A 17 -4.87 6.85 10.47
CA PRO A 17 -4.53 7.57 11.70
C PRO A 17 -3.22 7.06 12.31
N ASP A 18 -2.36 7.98 12.71
CA ASP A 18 -1.07 7.67 13.34
C ASP A 18 -0.80 8.65 14.48
N GLU A 19 -0.43 8.14 15.65
CA GLU A 19 -0.26 8.96 16.85
C GLU A 19 0.87 10.01 16.71
N ASN A 20 1.88 9.75 15.87
CA ASN A 20 3.05 10.60 15.73
C ASN A 20 2.95 11.56 14.55
N LEU A 21 2.28 11.14 13.47
CA LEU A 21 2.22 11.89 12.21
C LEU A 21 0.84 12.51 11.95
N GLY A 22 -0.17 12.21 12.77
CA GLY A 22 -1.58 12.46 12.50
C GLY A 22 -2.13 11.48 11.47
N GLU A 23 -1.49 11.39 10.30
CA GLU A 23 -1.73 10.35 9.30
C GLU A 23 -0.41 9.70 8.86
N ALA A 24 -0.39 8.37 8.86
CA ALA A 24 0.67 7.57 8.24
C ALA A 24 0.22 7.02 6.89
N VAL A 25 1.20 6.81 6.01
CA VAL A 25 1.00 6.20 4.70
C VAL A 25 0.93 4.68 4.85
N ARG A 26 -0.18 4.05 4.44
CA ARG A 26 -0.32 2.60 4.32
C ARG A 26 -0.51 2.21 2.87
N ALA A 27 0.22 1.22 2.39
CA ALA A 27 0.10 0.69 1.04
C ALA A 27 -0.56 -0.69 1.04
N TYR A 28 -1.44 -0.93 0.07
CA TYR A 28 -1.99 -2.22 -0.28
C TYR A 28 -1.44 -2.63 -1.63
N VAL A 29 -0.77 -3.78 -1.69
CA VAL A 29 -0.02 -4.22 -2.88
C VAL A 29 -0.54 -5.58 -3.33
N VAL A 30 -0.80 -5.70 -4.63
CA VAL A 30 -1.01 -6.97 -5.31
C VAL A 30 0.26 -7.28 -6.09
N LEU A 31 0.82 -8.46 -5.88
CA LEU A 31 2.05 -8.89 -6.55
C LEU A 31 1.75 -9.62 -7.86
N LYS A 32 2.64 -9.50 -8.84
CA LYS A 32 2.61 -10.33 -10.06
C LYS A 32 3.03 -11.78 -9.75
N GLN A 33 4.02 -11.94 -8.88
CA GLN A 33 4.59 -13.21 -8.42
C GLN A 33 5.05 -13.06 -6.97
N THR A 34 4.98 -14.13 -6.17
CA THR A 34 5.34 -14.14 -4.75
C THR A 34 6.84 -14.19 -4.55
N ASN A 35 7.55 -13.07 -4.64
CA ASN A 35 9.00 -12.99 -4.44
C ASN A 35 9.49 -11.60 -3.98
N VAL A 36 8.66 -10.81 -3.29
CA VAL A 36 9.12 -9.54 -2.71
C VAL A 36 8.54 -9.35 -1.31
N THR A 37 9.36 -8.84 -0.39
CA THR A 37 8.93 -8.59 0.99
C THR A 37 8.49 -7.14 1.21
N GLU A 38 7.84 -6.89 2.35
CA GLU A 38 7.48 -5.54 2.78
C GLU A 38 8.73 -4.66 2.96
N GLU A 39 9.80 -5.20 3.53
CA GLU A 39 11.05 -4.48 3.77
C GLU A 39 11.72 -4.07 2.46
N GLU A 40 11.72 -4.94 1.46
CA GLU A 40 12.28 -4.66 0.13
C GLU A 40 11.51 -3.54 -0.57
N LEU A 41 10.17 -3.59 -0.56
CA LEU A 41 9.34 -2.54 -1.14
C LEU A 41 9.44 -1.22 -0.36
N THR A 42 9.59 -1.28 0.96
CA THR A 42 9.80 -0.11 1.81
C THR A 42 11.16 0.52 1.51
N HIS A 43 12.22 -0.29 1.40
CA HIS A 43 13.55 0.18 1.01
C HIS A 43 13.54 0.78 -0.40
N TYR A 44 12.86 0.14 -1.35
CA TYR A 44 12.66 0.72 -2.68
C TYR A 44 12.01 2.10 -2.59
N CYS A 45 11.01 2.29 -1.72
CA CYS A 45 10.42 3.60 -1.49
C CYS A 45 11.40 4.63 -0.91
N THR A 46 12.27 4.25 0.04
CA THR A 46 13.23 5.20 0.66
C THR A 46 14.25 5.72 -0.33
N LEU A 47 14.61 4.94 -1.35
CA LEU A 47 15.52 5.36 -2.42
C LEU A 47 14.91 6.42 -3.35
N HIS A 48 13.57 6.49 -3.44
CA HIS A 48 12.87 7.32 -4.41
C HIS A 48 12.00 8.42 -3.77
N LEU A 49 11.79 8.38 -2.45
CA LEU A 49 10.88 9.27 -1.73
C LEU A 49 11.54 9.86 -0.48
N ALA A 50 11.11 11.06 -0.10
CA ALA A 50 11.41 11.61 1.21
C ALA A 50 10.82 10.73 2.32
N LYS A 51 11.49 10.66 3.48
CA LYS A 51 11.15 9.77 4.61
C LYS A 51 9.67 9.80 5.01
N TYR A 52 9.04 10.97 5.03
CA TYR A 52 7.63 11.12 5.43
C TYR A 52 6.61 10.62 4.39
N LYS A 53 7.05 10.32 3.15
CA LYS A 53 6.20 9.74 2.08
C LYS A 53 6.35 8.23 1.97
N VAL A 54 7.32 7.65 2.67
CA VAL A 54 7.53 6.19 2.68
C VAL A 54 6.38 5.55 3.46
N PRO A 55 5.71 4.52 2.91
CA PRO A 55 4.71 3.76 3.64
C PRO A 55 5.26 3.26 4.98
N LYS A 56 4.51 3.47 6.07
CA LYS A 56 4.82 2.87 7.38
C LYS A 56 4.48 1.38 7.42
N SER A 57 3.52 0.96 6.60
CA SER A 57 3.14 -0.43 6.44
C SER A 57 2.71 -0.74 5.02
N ILE A 58 3.03 -1.95 4.58
CA ILE A 58 2.64 -2.51 3.30
C ILE A 58 1.92 -3.83 3.56
N GLU A 59 0.68 -3.93 3.10
CA GLU A 59 -0.10 -5.15 3.20
C GLU A 59 -0.30 -5.77 1.81
N PHE A 60 0.03 -7.04 1.69
CA PHE A 60 -0.17 -7.79 0.47
C PHE A 60 -1.60 -8.34 0.38
N LEU A 61 -2.27 -8.07 -0.73
CA LEU A 61 -3.60 -8.61 -1.04
C LEU A 61 -3.52 -9.50 -2.27
N THR A 62 -4.41 -10.49 -2.34
CA THR A 62 -4.63 -11.28 -3.55
C THR A 62 -5.26 -10.43 -4.65
N GLU A 63 -6.15 -9.51 -4.28
CA GLU A 63 -6.76 -8.53 -5.18
C GLU A 63 -7.17 -7.26 -4.44
N LEU A 64 -7.31 -6.15 -5.17
CA LEU A 64 -7.86 -4.92 -4.64
C LEU A 64 -9.39 -4.93 -4.71
N PRO A 65 -10.09 -4.47 -3.66
CA PRO A 65 -11.54 -4.46 -3.65
C PRO A 65 -12.07 -3.48 -4.70
N LYS A 66 -12.89 -3.98 -5.62
CA LYS A 66 -13.49 -3.21 -6.72
C LYS A 66 -15.01 -3.41 -6.69
N ASN A 67 -15.76 -2.40 -7.15
CA ASN A 67 -17.20 -2.54 -7.34
C ASN A 67 -17.51 -3.35 -8.61
N THR A 68 -18.80 -3.57 -8.90
CA THR A 68 -19.26 -4.31 -10.10
C THR A 68 -18.84 -3.68 -11.43
N THR A 69 -18.45 -2.40 -11.43
CA THR A 69 -17.91 -1.69 -12.61
C THR A 69 -16.38 -1.63 -12.64
N GLY A 70 -15.69 -2.35 -11.75
CA GLY A 70 -14.22 -2.39 -11.66
C GLY A 70 -13.58 -1.19 -10.94
N LYS A 71 -14.36 -0.26 -10.38
CA LYS A 71 -13.83 0.90 -9.64
C LYS A 71 -13.36 0.49 -8.25
N LEU A 72 -12.18 0.94 -7.87
CA LEU A 72 -11.58 0.71 -6.55
C LEU A 72 -12.47 1.21 -5.40
N LEU A 73 -12.68 0.35 -4.41
CA LEU A 73 -13.41 0.65 -3.18
C LEU A 73 -12.44 1.11 -2.07
N ARG A 74 -11.97 2.36 -2.16
CA ARG A 74 -11.06 2.94 -1.14
C ARG A 74 -11.62 2.90 0.29
N ARG A 75 -12.95 2.98 0.45
CA ARG A 75 -13.59 2.90 1.77
C ARG A 75 -13.35 1.56 2.44
N ALA A 76 -13.48 0.45 1.71
CA ALA A 76 -13.24 -0.89 2.24
C ALA A 76 -11.79 -1.07 2.71
N LEU A 77 -10.82 -0.49 1.98
CA LEU A 77 -9.42 -0.49 2.40
C LEU A 77 -9.18 0.34 3.66
N ARG A 78 -9.85 1.49 3.80
CA ARG A 78 -9.77 2.32 5.02
C ARG A 78 -10.39 1.61 6.23
N GLU A 79 -11.56 1.00 6.06
CA GLU A 79 -12.20 0.18 7.09
C GLU A 79 -11.27 -0.97 7.52
N LYS A 80 -10.66 -1.67 6.56
CA LYS A 80 -9.68 -2.73 6.83
C LYS A 80 -8.51 -2.22 7.66
N ALA A 81 -7.98 -1.03 7.37
CA ALA A 81 -6.88 -0.45 8.12
C ALA A 81 -7.23 -0.10 9.59
N LEU A 82 -8.51 0.14 9.89
CA LEU A 82 -9.00 0.50 11.23
C LEU A 82 -9.47 -0.71 12.05
N GLN A 83 -9.58 -1.88 11.44
CA GLN A 83 -10.02 -3.13 12.07
C GLN A 83 -8.85 -4.01 12.56
N VAL A 84 -7.63 -3.47 12.55
CA VAL A 84 -6.39 -4.15 12.97
C VAL A 84 -6.00 -3.70 14.37
#